data_AF-A0A3D3K0P8-F1
#
_entry.id   AF-A0A3D3K0P8-F1
#
_cell.length_a   1.000
_cell.length_b   1.000
_cell.length_c   1.000
_cell.angle_alpha   90.00
_cell.angle_beta   90.00
_cell.angle_gamma   90.00
#
_symmetry.space_group_name_H-M   'P 1'
#
loop_
_entity.id
_entity.type
_entity.pdbx_description
1 polymer ?
#
loop_
_entity_poly.entity_id
_entity_poly.type
_entity_poly.pdbx_seq_one_letter_code
_entity_poly.pdbx_strand_id
1 'polypeptide(L)'
;PIHKVTVGIAGKHIRSLQRSDYIMREDHDKYITEDDIEKLKEQVKKLVMLPGEEIIHVLPQEYKVDSEGEIQEPIGMHGKRLEANFHVVVGQMGSIRNIARCVREAGLEMEALTLEPLASSESVLTKEEKEAGVA
;
A
#
# COMPACT_ATOMS: atom_id res chain seq x y z
N PRO A 1 -14.91 27.71 -9.42
CA PRO A 1 -13.56 27.78 -8.81
C PRO A 1 -13.08 26.37 -8.42
N ILE A 2 -11.79 26.07 -8.60
CA ILE A 2 -11.21 24.78 -8.20
C ILE A 2 -10.72 24.94 -6.76
N HIS A 3 -11.16 24.06 -5.86
CA HIS A 3 -10.86 24.14 -4.42
C HIS A 3 -9.94 23.03 -3.93
N LYS A 4 -9.82 21.94 -4.69
CA LYS A 4 -9.13 20.70 -4.30
C LYS A 4 -8.24 20.23 -5.44
N VAL A 5 -7.02 19.80 -5.11
CA VAL A 5 -6.04 19.29 -6.08
C VAL A 5 -5.35 18.03 -5.56
N THR A 6 -5.12 17.07 -6.46
CA THR A 6 -4.28 15.90 -6.22
C THR A 6 -2.87 16.21 -6.70
N VAL A 7 -1.86 15.93 -5.88
CA VAL A 7 -0.46 16.20 -6.23
C VAL A 7 0.35 14.91 -6.23
N GLY A 8 0.85 14.54 -7.42
CA GLY A 8 1.82 13.46 -7.57
C GLY A 8 3.21 13.91 -7.13
N ILE A 9 3.88 13.11 -6.30
CA ILE A 9 5.31 13.29 -6.00
C ILE A 9 6.11 12.31 -6.84
N ALA A 10 7.02 12.81 -7.67
CA ALA A 10 7.97 12.00 -8.43
C ALA A 10 9.40 12.52 -8.27
N GLY A 11 10.40 11.69 -8.59
CA GLY A 11 11.81 12.08 -8.62
C GLY A 11 12.59 11.76 -7.35
N LYS A 12 13.67 12.51 -7.08
CA LYS A 12 14.68 12.23 -6.02
C LYS A 12 14.15 12.21 -4.58
N HIS A 13 12.88 12.57 -4.38
CA HIS A 13 12.21 12.64 -3.09
C HIS A 13 11.38 11.40 -2.76
N ILE A 14 11.28 10.48 -3.72
CA ILE A 14 10.64 9.17 -3.57
C ILE A 14 11.70 8.10 -3.79
N ARG A 15 11.73 7.14 -2.88
CA ARG A 15 12.61 5.98 -2.93
C ARG A 15 11.77 4.72 -2.87
N SER A 16 12.00 3.82 -3.80
CA SER A 16 11.41 2.48 -3.76
C SER A 16 12.40 1.50 -3.15
N LEU A 17 11.89 0.56 -2.36
CA LEU A 17 12.66 -0.57 -1.85
C LEU A 17 11.81 -1.83 -1.89
N GLN A 18 12.48 -2.97 -2.06
CA GLN A 18 11.85 -4.28 -1.99
C GLN A 18 11.99 -4.85 -0.58
N ARG A 19 10.92 -5.44 -0.06
CA ARG A 19 10.88 -6.02 1.27
C ARG A 19 10.06 -7.29 1.28
N SER A 20 10.65 -8.39 1.72
CA SER A 20 9.92 -9.63 1.99
C SER A 20 9.59 -9.73 3.47
N ASP A 21 8.35 -10.08 3.81
CA ASP A 21 7.94 -10.37 5.19
C ASP A 21 6.96 -11.54 5.24
N TYR A 22 6.76 -12.12 6.43
CA TYR A 22 5.86 -13.27 6.61
C TYR A 22 5.09 -13.23 7.94
N ILE A 23 3.91 -13.85 7.93
CA ILE A 23 3.14 -14.17 9.14
C ILE A 23 3.02 -15.67 9.31
N MET A 24 3.00 -16.09 10.58
CA MET A 24 2.50 -17.41 10.96
C MET A 24 1.01 -17.26 11.26
N ARG A 25 0.18 -18.03 10.57
CA ARG A 25 -1.28 -18.03 10.79
C ARG A 25 -1.59 -18.82 12.05
N GLU A 26 -2.56 -18.41 12.85
CA GLU A 26 -2.90 -19.14 14.09
C GLU A 26 -3.75 -20.39 13.80
N ASP A 27 -4.63 -20.30 12.81
CA ASP A 27 -5.56 -21.35 12.42
C ASP A 27 -5.24 -21.82 10.99
N HIS A 28 -4.41 -22.86 10.91
CA HIS A 28 -3.90 -23.39 9.65
C HIS A 28 -4.93 -24.20 8.84
N ASP A 29 -6.01 -24.62 9.49
CA ASP A 29 -7.11 -25.36 8.86
C ASP A 29 -8.13 -24.42 8.22
N LYS A 30 -8.02 -23.10 8.49
CA LYS A 30 -8.79 -22.06 7.82
C LYS A 30 -8.07 -21.55 6.57
N TYR A 31 -8.89 -21.17 5.59
CA TYR A 31 -8.44 -20.46 4.40
C TYR A 31 -7.78 -19.12 4.74
N ILE A 32 -6.76 -18.76 3.98
CA ILE A 32 -6.17 -17.42 3.99
C ILE A 32 -7.25 -16.40 3.62
N THR A 33 -7.30 -15.31 4.38
CA THR A 33 -8.31 -14.25 4.26
C THR A 33 -7.70 -12.88 3.99
N GLU A 34 -8.52 -11.89 3.62
CA GLU A 34 -8.10 -10.49 3.50
C GLU A 34 -7.43 -9.98 4.80
N ASP A 35 -7.89 -10.43 5.98
CA ASP A 35 -7.31 -10.08 7.28
C ASP A 35 -5.85 -10.56 7.42
N ASP A 36 -5.52 -11.73 6.88
CA ASP A 36 -4.16 -12.26 6.87
C ASP A 36 -3.25 -11.38 6.00
N ILE A 37 -3.76 -10.88 4.87
CA ILE A 37 -3.05 -9.95 3.97
C ILE A 37 -2.85 -8.59 4.63
N GLU A 38 -3.86 -8.06 5.32
CA GLU A 38 -3.73 -6.77 6.00
C GLU A 38 -2.75 -6.85 7.17
N LYS A 39 -2.74 -7.94 7.96
CA LYS A 39 -1.72 -8.16 9.01
C LYS A 39 -0.30 -8.10 8.44
N LEU A 40 -0.08 -8.73 7.29
CA LEU A 40 1.21 -8.73 6.63
C LEU A 40 1.61 -7.32 6.16
N LYS A 41 0.66 -6.56 5.57
CA LYS A 41 0.88 -5.15 5.19
C LYS A 41 1.17 -4.28 6.41
N GLU A 42 0.46 -4.46 7.52
CA GLU A 42 0.66 -3.72 8.76
C GLU A 42 2.06 -3.90 9.35
N GLN A 43 2.63 -5.11 9.26
CA GLN A 43 4.01 -5.36 9.70
C GLN A 43 5.00 -4.53 8.89
N VAL A 44 4.83 -4.48 7.57
CA VAL A 44 5.70 -3.68 6.69
C VAL A 44 5.52 -2.18 6.95
N LYS A 45 4.30 -1.71 7.23
CA LYS A 45 4.02 -0.31 7.61
C LYS A 45 4.73 0.11 8.91
N LYS A 46 5.06 -0.83 9.79
CA LYS A 46 5.75 -0.58 11.08
C LYS A 46 7.28 -0.54 10.96
N LEU A 47 7.84 -0.68 9.76
CA LEU A 47 9.28 -0.62 9.56
C LEU A 47 9.84 0.78 9.89
N VAL A 48 10.99 0.79 10.55
CA VAL A 48 11.69 2.03 10.88
C VAL A 48 12.33 2.58 9.61
N MET A 49 11.93 3.79 9.23
CA MET A 49 12.52 4.53 8.12
C MET A 49 13.67 5.44 8.59
N LEU A 50 14.45 5.95 7.65
CA LEU A 50 15.49 6.94 7.97
C LEU A 50 14.84 8.23 8.52
N PRO A 51 15.58 9.03 9.31
CA PRO A 51 15.07 10.30 9.80
C PRO A 51 14.56 11.20 8.66
N GLY A 52 13.29 11.61 8.75
CA GLY A 52 12.65 12.45 7.74
C GLY A 52 12.10 11.69 6.52
N GLU A 53 12.18 10.37 6.51
CA GLU A 53 11.47 9.50 5.58
C GLU A 53 10.18 8.94 6.20
N GLU A 54 9.16 8.73 5.37
CA GLU A 54 7.92 8.06 5.74
C GLU A 54 7.50 7.09 4.64
N ILE A 55 6.94 5.93 5.02
CA ILE A 55 6.33 5.01 4.06
C ILE A 55 5.06 5.66 3.53
N ILE A 56 4.98 5.86 2.23
CA ILE A 56 3.79 6.36 1.55
C ILE A 56 2.90 5.19 1.15
N HIS A 57 3.48 4.15 0.54
CA HIS A 57 2.73 3.00 0.04
C HIS A 57 3.46 1.68 0.27
N VAL A 58 2.66 0.62 0.43
CA VAL A 58 3.11 -0.77 0.53
C VAL A 58 2.30 -1.58 -0.48
N LEU A 59 2.96 -2.09 -1.51
CA LEU A 59 2.32 -2.78 -2.63
C LEU A 59 2.78 -4.24 -2.66
N PRO A 60 1.88 -5.21 -2.45
CA PRO A 60 2.24 -6.62 -2.62
C PRO A 60 2.54 -6.92 -4.09
N GLN A 61 3.61 -7.66 -4.35
CA GLN A 61 4.00 -8.09 -5.70
C GLN A 61 3.76 -9.58 -5.90
N GLU A 62 4.09 -10.39 -4.90
CA GLU A 62 4.05 -11.85 -4.97
C GLU A 62 3.84 -12.41 -3.58
N TYR A 63 3.12 -13.53 -3.49
CA TYR A 63 2.90 -14.28 -2.26
C TYR A 63 3.54 -15.67 -2.33
N LYS A 64 3.77 -16.21 -1.14
CA LYS A 64 4.29 -17.54 -0.92
C LYS A 64 3.57 -18.19 0.26
N VAL A 65 3.07 -19.40 0.07
CA VAL A 65 2.34 -20.17 1.08
C VAL A 65 3.08 -21.46 1.35
N ASP A 66 3.47 -21.71 2.61
CA ASP A 66 4.14 -22.96 3.05
C ASP A 66 5.38 -23.39 2.26
N SER A 67 6.07 -22.42 1.65
CA SER A 67 7.26 -22.57 0.80
C SER A 67 6.99 -22.69 -0.71
N GLU A 68 5.72 -22.77 -1.12
CA GLU A 68 5.31 -22.64 -2.53
C GLU A 68 5.16 -21.15 -2.88
N GLY A 69 5.98 -20.67 -3.82
CA GLY A 69 6.03 -19.27 -4.24
C GLY A 69 5.22 -18.99 -5.51
N GLU A 70 5.40 -17.80 -6.09
CA GLU A 70 4.78 -17.38 -7.36
C GLU A 70 3.24 -17.31 -7.31
N ILE A 71 2.67 -17.14 -6.11
CA ILE A 71 1.22 -17.02 -5.91
C ILE A 71 0.82 -15.55 -6.07
N GLN A 72 -0.10 -15.26 -6.99
CA GLN A 72 -0.66 -13.91 -7.14
C GLN A 72 -1.82 -13.65 -6.19
N GLU A 73 -2.70 -14.65 -6.01
CA GLU A 73 -3.91 -14.55 -5.19
C GLU A 73 -3.90 -15.65 -4.13
N PRO A 74 -3.44 -15.36 -2.88
CA PRO A 74 -3.35 -16.36 -1.82
C PRO A 74 -4.68 -16.57 -1.07
N ILE A 75 -5.67 -15.67 -1.25
CA ILE A 75 -6.96 -15.75 -0.56
C ILE A 75 -7.68 -17.03 -1.00
N GLY A 76 -8.20 -17.79 -0.03
CA GLY A 76 -8.84 -19.08 -0.32
C GLY A 76 -7.86 -20.26 -0.45
N MET A 77 -6.55 -20.05 -0.25
CA MET A 77 -5.60 -21.14 -0.08
C MET A 77 -5.48 -21.54 1.39
N HIS A 78 -4.98 -22.75 1.65
CA HIS A 78 -4.64 -23.22 3.00
C HIS A 78 -3.14 -23.19 3.19
N GLY A 79 -2.71 -22.85 4.41
CA GLY A 79 -1.31 -22.93 4.75
C GLY A 79 -0.96 -22.29 6.08
N LYS A 80 0.22 -22.65 6.58
CA LYS A 80 0.72 -22.23 7.89
C LYS A 80 1.43 -20.90 7.87
N ARG A 81 2.26 -20.70 6.85
CA ARG A 81 3.09 -19.54 6.66
C ARG A 81 2.66 -18.83 5.39
N LEU A 82 2.25 -17.57 5.55
CA LEU A 82 1.99 -16.65 4.44
C LEU A 82 3.13 -15.63 4.40
N GLU A 83 3.84 -15.58 3.28
CA GLU A 83 4.93 -14.66 3.01
C GLU A 83 4.57 -13.82 1.78
N ALA A 84 5.05 -12.59 1.72
CA ALA A 84 4.91 -11.75 0.54
C ALA A 84 6.12 -10.86 0.30
N ASN A 85 6.36 -10.61 -0.99
CA ASN A 85 7.28 -9.60 -1.46
C ASN A 85 6.52 -8.29 -1.67
N PHE A 86 7.01 -7.23 -1.06
CA PHE A 86 6.42 -5.90 -1.11
C PHE A 86 7.33 -4.90 -1.79
N HIS A 87 6.75 -4.15 -2.71
CA HIS A 87 7.30 -2.90 -3.18
C HIS A 87 6.86 -1.77 -2.23
N VAL A 88 7.81 -1.25 -1.47
CA VAL A 88 7.58 -0.19 -0.49
C VAL A 88 8.06 1.13 -1.08
N VAL A 89 7.15 2.10 -1.10
CA VAL A 89 7.41 3.47 -1.57
C VAL A 89 7.58 4.37 -0.37
N VAL A 90 8.74 5.02 -0.30
CA VAL A 90 9.15 5.88 0.80
C VAL A 90 9.32 7.30 0.27
N GLY A 91 8.83 8.29 1.02
CA GLY A 91 8.94 9.70 0.66
C GLY A 91 9.70 10.53 1.69
N GLN A 92 10.33 11.61 1.23
CA GLN A 92 10.94 12.60 2.10
C GLN A 92 9.87 13.58 2.64
N MET A 93 9.70 13.59 3.96
CA MET A 93 8.73 14.44 4.65
C MET A 93 8.95 15.93 4.45
N GLY A 94 10.20 16.35 4.22
CA GLY A 94 10.52 17.73 3.87
C GLY A 94 9.91 18.13 2.53
N SER A 95 10.04 17.26 1.53
CA SER A 95 9.50 17.50 0.19
C SER A 95 7.98 17.47 0.17
N ILE A 96 7.37 16.50 0.88
CA ILE A 96 5.91 16.43 1.06
C ILE A 96 5.39 17.73 1.68
N ARG A 97 6.02 18.20 2.77
CA ARG A 97 5.61 19.44 3.45
C ARG A 97 5.81 20.69 2.61
N ASN A 98 6.88 20.77 1.83
CA ASN A 98 7.13 21.90 0.95
C ASN A 98 6.07 21.97 -0.15
N ILE A 99 5.74 20.83 -0.77
CA ILE A 99 4.68 20.75 -1.78
C ILE A 99 3.33 21.15 -1.18
N ALA A 100 2.97 20.60 -0.01
CA ALA A 100 1.73 20.95 0.68
C ALA A 100 1.66 22.45 1.02
N ARG A 101 2.79 23.07 1.37
CA ARG A 101 2.86 24.51 1.62
C ARG A 101 2.61 25.32 0.34
N CYS A 102 3.27 24.99 -0.78
CA CYS A 102 3.07 25.68 -2.05
C CYS A 102 1.61 25.61 -2.52
N VAL A 103 0.94 24.46 -2.36
CA VAL A 103 -0.48 24.29 -2.69
C VAL A 103 -1.36 25.21 -1.85
N ARG A 104 -1.09 25.27 -0.54
CA ARG A 104 -1.84 26.14 0.38
C ARG A 104 -1.62 27.62 0.10
N GLU A 105 -0.39 28.03 -0.21
CA GLU A 105 -0.06 29.41 -0.60
C GLU A 105 -0.74 29.83 -1.91
N ALA A 106 -1.04 28.88 -2.80
CA ALA A 106 -1.85 29.11 -3.99
C ALA A 106 -3.37 29.21 -3.72
N GLY A 107 -3.80 29.14 -2.44
CA GLY A 107 -5.21 29.20 -2.05
C GLY A 107 -5.99 27.91 -2.32
N LEU A 108 -5.28 26.79 -2.49
CA LEU A 108 -5.87 25.47 -2.77
C LEU A 108 -5.71 24.57 -1.54
N GLU A 109 -6.67 23.67 -1.33
CA GLU A 109 -6.58 22.65 -0.29
C GLU A 109 -6.05 21.34 -0.88
N MET A 110 -5.06 20.75 -0.22
CA MET A 110 -4.53 19.44 -0.59
C MET A 110 -5.41 18.36 0.05
N GLU A 111 -6.17 17.66 -0.78
CA GLU A 111 -7.15 16.66 -0.31
C GLU A 111 -6.50 15.29 -0.09
N ALA A 112 -5.52 14.92 -0.92
CA ALA A 112 -4.75 13.70 -0.78
C ALA A 112 -3.35 13.86 -1.41
N LEU A 113 -2.35 13.21 -0.81
CA LEU A 113 -1.05 12.99 -1.41
C LEU A 113 -1.09 11.65 -2.14
N THR A 114 -1.44 11.66 -3.42
CA THR A 114 -1.60 10.43 -4.21
C THR A 114 -0.53 10.37 -5.29
N LEU A 115 0.28 9.32 -5.29
CA LEU A 115 1.19 9.02 -6.39
C LEU A 115 0.37 8.56 -7.61
N GLU A 116 0.50 9.26 -8.74
CA GLU A 116 -0.23 9.02 -10.01
C GLU A 116 -0.23 7.56 -10.51
N PRO A 117 0.82 6.73 -10.30
CA PRO A 117 0.77 5.33 -10.72
C PRO A 117 -0.24 4.48 -9.93
N LEU A 118 -0.62 4.89 -8.72
CA LEU A 118 -1.54 4.14 -7.85
C LEU A 118 -2.99 4.59 -7.99
N ALA A 119 -3.24 5.85 -8.30
CA ALA A 119 -4.57 6.34 -8.63
C ALA A 119 -5.17 5.62 -9.86
N SER A 120 -4.31 5.14 -10.76
CA SER A 120 -4.72 4.36 -11.95
C SER A 120 -4.99 2.88 -11.65
N SER A 121 -4.54 2.37 -10.49
CA SER A 121 -4.73 0.97 -10.07
C SER A 121 -5.82 0.83 -8.99
N GLU A 122 -6.06 1.84 -8.15
CA GLU A 122 -7.18 1.84 -7.21
C GLU A 122 -8.53 2.11 -7.88
N SER A 123 -8.57 2.63 -9.12
CA SER A 123 -9.82 2.83 -9.88
C SER A 123 -10.51 1.53 -10.32
N VAL A 124 -9.87 0.37 -10.14
CA VAL A 124 -10.47 -0.98 -10.29
C VAL A 124 -10.64 -1.71 -8.95
N LEU A 125 -10.23 -1.08 -7.83
CA LEU A 125 -10.36 -1.63 -6.48
C LEU A 125 -11.13 -0.65 -5.56
N THR A 126 -12.01 0.16 -6.14
CA THR A 126 -13.01 0.89 -5.37
C THR A 126 -13.96 -0.11 -4.73
N LYS A 127 -14.13 0.04 -3.42
CA LYS A 127 -15.04 -0.67 -2.51
C LYS A 127 -16.53 -0.68 -2.91
N GLU A 128 -16.88 -0.28 -4.12
CA GLU A 128 -18.27 -0.04 -4.56
C GLU A 128 -18.81 -1.09 -5.55
N GLU A 129 -18.01 -2.05 -6.02
CA GLU A 129 -18.53 -3.16 -6.84
C GLU A 129 -18.74 -4.48 -6.08
N LYS A 130 -18.38 -4.57 -4.79
CA LYS A 130 -18.62 -5.78 -3.97
C LYS A 130 -20.01 -5.82 -3.31
N GLU A 131 -20.80 -4.74 -3.40
CA GLU A 131 -22.17 -4.66 -2.83
C GLU A 131 -23.30 -4.54 -3.88
N ALA A 132 -23.02 -4.74 -5.18
CA ALA A 132 -24.08 -5.03 -6.17
C ALA A 132 -24.39 -6.53 -6.21
N GLY A 133 -24.52 -7.13 -5.04
CA GLY A 133 -25.09 -8.45 -4.83
C GLY A 133 -26.38 -8.30 -4.06
N VAL A 134 -27.42 -7.74 -4.69
CA VAL A 134 -28.80 -7.93 -4.23
C VAL A 134 -29.74 -8.09 -5.42
N ALA A 135 -30.30 -9.30 -5.51
CA ALA A 135 -31.26 -9.89 -6.45
C ALA A 135 -30.71 -10.45 -7.79
#